data_AF-A0A0E0P307-F1
#
_entry.id   AF-A0A0E0P307-F1
#
_cell.length_a   1.000
_cell.length_b   1.000
_cell.length_c   1.000
_cell.angle_alpha   90.00
_cell.angle_beta   90.00
_cell.angle_gamma   90.00
#
_symmetry.space_group_name_H-M   'P 1'
#
loop_
_entity.id
_entity.type
_entity.pdbx_description
1 polymer ?
#
loop_
_entity_poly.entity_id
_entity_poly.type
_entity_poly.pdbx_seq_one_letter_code
_entity_poly.pdbx_strand_id
1 'polypeptide(L)'
;MRLGRNPRTGTEWSLTSWRAPDDPMMGDCRRVMDTRRLPDNISWRSADKKYRTGQWNGMWFSGVPEMASYSSMFANQVVVKPDGDRLRLLRRRPLLLPRAD
;
A
#
# COMPACT_ATOMS: atom_id res chain seq x y z
N MET A 1 2.56 6.47 -10.13
CA MET A 1 3.72 5.83 -9.46
C MET A 1 3.37 4.40 -9.02
N ARG A 2 4.37 3.55 -8.75
CA ARG A 2 4.17 2.18 -8.25
C ARG A 2 4.99 1.96 -6.99
N LEU A 3 4.50 1.12 -6.08
CA LEU A 3 5.18 0.72 -4.85
C LEU A 3 4.93 -0.77 -4.63
N GLY A 4 5.96 -1.54 -4.29
CA GLY A 4 5.90 -2.99 -4.14
C GLY A 4 6.57 -3.74 -5.28
N ARG A 5 6.19 -4.99 -5.47
CA ARG A 5 6.82 -5.89 -6.43
C ARG A 5 5.92 -6.17 -7.61
N ASN A 6 6.45 -6.10 -8.83
CA ASN A 6 5.77 -6.54 -10.02
C ASN A 6 5.58 -8.08 -9.96
N PRO A 7 4.34 -8.59 -9.93
CA PRO A 7 4.12 -10.04 -9.82
C PRO A 7 4.52 -10.81 -11.08
N ARG A 8 4.70 -10.14 -12.23
CA ARG A 8 5.11 -10.77 -13.50
C ARG A 8 6.62 -10.74 -13.70
N THR A 9 7.25 -9.58 -13.51
CA THR A 9 8.69 -9.39 -13.79
C THR A 9 9.57 -9.53 -12.55
N GLY A 10 8.98 -9.54 -11.36
CA GLY A 10 9.72 -9.55 -10.09
C GLY A 10 10.38 -8.23 -9.71
N THR A 11 10.32 -7.19 -10.56
CA THR A 11 10.88 -5.86 -10.30
C THR A 11 10.30 -5.24 -9.04
N GLU A 12 11.15 -4.69 -8.17
CA GLU A 12 10.74 -4.05 -6.93
C GLU A 12 10.82 -2.52 -7.01
N TRP A 13 9.79 -1.87 -6.48
CA TRP A 13 9.72 -0.44 -6.25
C TRP A 13 9.56 -0.20 -4.74
N SER A 14 10.41 0.64 -4.18
CA SER A 14 10.39 1.03 -2.77
C SER A 14 10.63 2.53 -2.63
N LEU A 15 10.23 3.10 -1.49
CA LEU A 15 10.65 4.44 -1.12
C LEU A 15 11.77 4.32 -0.09
N THR A 16 12.79 5.15 -0.22
CA THR A 16 13.82 5.32 0.81
C THR A 16 13.90 6.81 1.13
N SER A 17 14.04 7.12 2.42
CA SER A 17 14.18 8.50 2.85
C SER A 17 15.49 9.10 2.37
N TRP A 18 15.55 10.41 2.39
CA TRP A 18 16.79 11.15 2.36
C TRP A 18 17.56 10.92 3.66
N ARG A 19 18.87 11.16 3.63
CA ARG A 19 19.74 11.05 4.82
C ARG A 19 19.46 12.18 5.78
N ALA A 20 19.27 13.39 5.25
CA ALA A 20 18.90 14.60 5.98
C ALA A 20 17.92 15.43 5.15
N PRO A 21 17.23 16.43 5.73
CA PRO A 21 16.29 17.29 5.00
C PRO A 21 16.89 17.97 3.74
N ASP A 22 18.20 18.19 3.74
CA ASP A 22 19.00 18.85 2.71
C ASP A 22 20.00 17.91 2.01
N ASP A 23 20.10 16.64 2.44
CA ASP A 23 20.97 15.62 1.83
C ASP A 23 20.13 14.51 1.17
N PRO A 24 19.95 14.53 -0.17
CA PRO A 24 19.14 13.55 -0.89
C PRO A 24 19.82 12.17 -1.01
N MET A 25 21.01 11.97 -0.44
CA MET A 25 21.59 10.64 -0.31
C MET A 25 20.67 9.70 0.46
N MET A 26 20.89 8.40 0.30
CA MET A 26 20.06 7.37 0.94
C MET A 26 20.14 7.48 2.46
N GLY A 27 18.97 7.64 3.09
CA GLY A 27 18.79 7.55 4.53
C GLY A 27 18.37 6.17 5.01
N ASP A 28 18.14 6.06 6.32
CA ASP A 28 17.91 4.79 7.00
C ASP A 28 16.46 4.30 6.95
N CYS A 29 15.52 5.16 6.56
CA CYS A 29 14.11 4.80 6.54
C CYS A 29 13.71 4.27 5.16
N ARG A 30 13.11 3.08 5.14
CA ARG A 30 12.65 2.43 3.90
C ARG A 30 11.19 2.02 4.02
N ARG A 31 10.41 2.25 2.98
CA ARG A 31 9.01 1.82 2.86
C ARG A 31 8.87 0.82 1.72
N VAL A 32 8.37 -0.37 2.05
CA VAL A 32 8.20 -1.50 1.12
C VAL A 32 6.79 -2.07 1.22
N MET A 33 6.31 -2.65 0.13
CA MET A 33 5.09 -3.47 0.16
C MET A 33 5.48 -4.95 0.30
N ASP A 34 4.95 -5.61 1.33
CA ASP A 34 5.05 -7.06 1.50
C ASP A 34 3.81 -7.72 0.89
N THR A 35 4.01 -8.50 -0.17
CA THR A 35 2.95 -9.20 -0.90
C THR A 35 2.95 -10.71 -0.67
N ARG A 36 3.77 -11.22 0.27
CA ARG A 36 3.85 -12.68 0.56
C ARG A 36 2.57 -13.26 1.16
N ARG A 37 1.73 -12.41 1.77
CA ARG A 37 0.40 -12.74 2.31
C ARG A 37 -0.63 -11.74 1.79
N LEU A 38 -1.51 -11.24 2.65
CA LEU A 38 -2.31 -10.06 2.33
C LEU A 38 -1.39 -8.84 2.22
N PRO A 39 -1.50 -8.04 1.14
CA PRO A 39 -0.63 -6.90 0.92
C PRO A 39 -0.65 -5.94 2.10
N ASP A 40 0.53 -5.64 2.61
CA ASP A 40 0.75 -4.68 3.69
C ASP A 40 1.94 -3.79 3.33
N ASN A 41 1.87 -2.54 3.73
CA ASN A 41 2.92 -1.58 3.50
C ASN A 41 3.67 -1.30 4.80
N ILE A 42 4.97 -1.57 4.80
CA ILE A 42 5.80 -1.63 5.99
C ILE A 42 6.88 -0.56 5.90
N SER A 43 7.00 0.22 6.96
CA SER A 43 8.11 1.16 7.15
C SER A 43 9.14 0.56 8.10
N TRP A 44 10.38 0.61 7.66
CA TRP A 44 11.57 0.16 8.37
C TRP A 44 12.44 1.36 8.69
N ARG A 45 13.19 1.28 9.79
CA ARG A 45 14.35 2.12 10.04
C ARG A 45 15.53 1.19 10.25
N SER A 46 16.49 1.23 9.32
CA SER A 46 17.56 0.24 9.23
C SER A 46 16.96 -1.18 9.16
N ALA A 47 17.30 -2.08 10.08
CA ALA A 47 16.75 -3.44 10.14
C ALA A 47 15.44 -3.57 10.94
N ASP A 48 15.02 -2.50 11.64
CA ASP A 48 13.88 -2.55 12.53
C ASP A 48 12.57 -2.19 11.82
N LYS A 49 11.56 -3.04 12.00
CA LYS A 49 10.19 -2.72 11.58
C LYS A 49 9.59 -1.70 12.54
N LYS A 50 9.29 -0.49 12.06
CA LYS A 50 8.72 0.58 12.90
C LYS A 50 7.22 0.74 12.75
N TYR A 51 6.68 0.53 11.55
CA TYR A 51 5.25 0.73 11.30
C TYR A 51 4.71 -0.22 10.24
N ARG A 52 3.47 -0.66 10.45
CA ARG A 52 2.67 -1.40 9.46
C ARG A 52 1.42 -0.58 9.15
N THR A 53 1.24 -0.27 7.88
CA THR A 53 0.07 0.45 7.37
C THR A 53 -1.19 -0.41 7.50
N GLY A 54 -1.03 -1.71 7.68
CA GLY A 54 -2.14 -2.65 7.79
C GLY A 54 -2.47 -3.27 6.44
N GLN A 55 -3.35 -4.26 6.47
CA GLN A 55 -3.64 -5.04 5.27
C GLN A 55 -4.56 -4.26 4.33
N TRP A 56 -4.40 -4.47 3.03
CA TRP A 56 -5.30 -3.94 2.01
C TRP A 56 -6.67 -4.63 2.10
N ASN A 57 -7.73 -3.87 2.36
CA ASN A 57 -9.09 -4.40 2.47
C ASN A 57 -9.89 -4.33 1.16
N GLY A 58 -9.27 -3.78 0.10
CA GLY A 58 -9.92 -3.54 -1.18
C GLY A 58 -10.23 -2.08 -1.52
N MET A 59 -10.22 -1.22 -0.50
CA MET A 59 -10.53 0.20 -0.66
C MET A 59 -9.44 1.09 -0.05
N TRP A 60 -8.87 0.67 1.07
CA TRP A 60 -7.73 1.30 1.74
C TRP A 60 -6.91 0.28 2.53
N PHE A 61 -5.76 0.72 3.05
CA PHE A 61 -5.02 -0.03 4.05
C PHE A 61 -5.64 0.20 5.43
N SER A 62 -5.85 -0.88 6.20
CA SER A 62 -6.65 -0.82 7.44
C SER A 62 -6.15 0.15 8.51
N GLY A 63 -4.86 0.48 8.53
CA GLY A 63 -4.25 1.43 9.46
C GLY A 63 -4.23 2.88 8.99
N VAL A 64 -4.80 3.18 7.80
CA VAL A 64 -4.90 4.52 7.22
C VAL A 64 -6.30 4.72 6.63
N PRO A 65 -7.34 4.77 7.49
CA PRO A 65 -8.73 4.89 7.03
C PRO A 65 -9.01 6.21 6.30
N GLU A 66 -8.23 7.27 6.55
CA GLU A 66 -8.38 8.57 5.87
C GLU A 66 -8.15 8.48 4.35
N MET A 67 -7.51 7.41 3.85
CA MET A 67 -7.38 7.16 2.41
C MET A 67 -8.74 7.13 1.68
N ALA A 68 -9.82 6.76 2.37
CA ALA A 68 -11.17 6.80 1.80
C ALA A 68 -11.59 8.22 1.41
N SER A 69 -11.22 9.21 2.22
CA SER A 69 -11.57 10.62 2.01
C SER A 69 -10.84 11.24 0.82
N TYR A 70 -9.71 10.67 0.39
CA TYR A 70 -8.94 11.16 -0.77
C TYR A 70 -9.33 10.49 -2.09
N SER A 71 -10.37 9.66 -2.09
CA SER A 71 -10.78 8.87 -3.26
C SER A 71 -11.17 9.72 -4.49
N SER A 72 -11.51 10.99 -4.30
CA SER A 72 -11.76 11.95 -5.38
C SER A 72 -10.48 12.54 -6.01
N MET A 73 -9.36 12.53 -5.30
CA MET A 73 -8.08 13.11 -5.76
C MET A 73 -7.21 12.08 -6.48
N PHE A 74 -7.20 10.84 -6.00
CA PHE A 74 -6.42 9.76 -6.59
C PHE A 74 -7.01 8.38 -6.32
N ALA A 75 -6.88 7.50 -7.31
CA ALA A 75 -7.29 6.11 -7.19
C ALA A 75 -6.13 5.23 -6.70
N ASN A 76 -6.37 4.45 -5.65
CA ASN A 76 -5.43 3.46 -5.14
C ASN A 76 -5.84 2.06 -5.61
N GLN A 77 -4.87 1.28 -6.08
CA GLN A 77 -5.08 -0.10 -6.51
C GLN A 77 -3.91 -0.98 -6.06
N VAL A 78 -4.22 -2.22 -5.69
CA VAL A 78 -3.23 -3.23 -5.31
C VAL A 78 -3.38 -4.45 -6.21
N VAL A 79 -2.27 -4.89 -6.80
CA VAL A 79 -2.21 -6.03 -7.73
C VAL A 79 -1.27 -7.08 -7.13
N VAL A 80 -1.77 -8.30 -6.90
CA VAL A 80 -1.03 -9.37 -6.17
C VAL A 80 -0.73 -10.59 -7.05
N LYS A 81 -1.59 -10.91 -8.02
CA LYS A 81 -1.40 -12.04 -8.94
C LYS A 81 -1.22 -11.54 -10.38
N PRO A 82 -0.38 -12.21 -11.19
CA PRO A 82 -0.34 -11.96 -12.63
C PRO A 82 -1.62 -12.51 -13.28
N ASP A 83 -2.20 -11.74 -14.20
CA ASP A 83 -3.51 -12.00 -14.80
C ASP A 83 -3.63 -13.40 -15.40
N GLY A 84 -4.68 -14.13 -15.02
CA GLY A 84 -4.97 -15.47 -15.52
C GLY A 84 -6.22 -16.12 -14.95
N ASP A 85 -6.73 -15.66 -13.80
CA ASP A 85 -7.95 -16.20 -13.24
C ASP A 85 -8.78 -15.08 -12.59
N ARG A 86 -10.01 -14.93 -13.11
CA ARG A 86 -11.07 -13.98 -12.72
C ARG A 86 -10.76 -13.06 -11.54
N LEU A 87 -10.68 -11.77 -11.88
CA LEU A 87 -10.75 -10.60 -11.00
C LEU A 87 -11.46 -10.90 -9.67
N ARG A 88 -10.71 -11.22 -8.62
CA ARG A 88 -11.10 -10.76 -7.29
C ARG A 88 -10.53 -9.36 -7.12
N LEU A 89 -11.15 -8.42 -7.83
CA LEU A 89 -11.25 -7.06 -7.35
C LEU A 89 -11.76 -7.18 -5.92
N LEU A 90 -10.88 -7.02 -4.93
CA LEU A 90 -11.33 -6.62 -3.62
C LEU A 90 -11.80 -5.17 -3.83
N ARG A 91 -12.96 -4.96 -4.42
CA ARG A 91 -13.80 -3.81 -4.12
C ARG A 91 -14.90 -4.42 -3.28
N ARG A 92 -14.77 -4.41 -1.95
CA ARG A 92 -15.99 -4.54 -1.16
C ARG A 92 -16.83 -3.32 -1.52
N ARG A 93 -18.04 -3.54 -2.04
CA ARG A 93 -19.05 -2.47 -2.16
C ARG A 93 -19.10 -1.74 -0.82
N PRO A 94 -19.11 -0.39 -0.80
CA PRO A 94 -19.39 0.31 0.44
C PRO A 94 -20.76 -0.16 0.91
N LEU A 95 -20.81 -0.72 2.12
CA LEU A 95 -22.09 -0.90 2.81
C LEU A 95 -22.61 0.51 3.03
N LEU A 96 -23.59 0.92 2.23
CA LEU A 96 -24.42 2.06 2.55
C LEU A 96 -25.05 1.76 3.91
N LEU A 97 -24.57 2.40 4.96
CA LEU A 97 -25.29 2.45 6.23
C LEU A 97 -26.67 3.06 5.92
N PRO A 98 -27.78 2.43 6.33
CA PRO A 98 -29.08 3.05 6.17
C PRO A 98 -29.06 4.38 6.93
N ARG A 99 -29.50 5.44 6.26
CA ARG A 99 -29.81 6.70 6.95
C ARG A 99 -30.83 6.36 8.03
N ALA A 100 -30.53 6.73 9.27
CA ALA A 100 -31.53 6.79 10.31
C ALA A 100 -32.52 7.89 9.92
N ASP A 101 -33.80 7.54 9.94
CA ASP A 101 -34.93 8.44 9.72
C ASP A 101 -35.01 9.54 10.79
#